data_AF-A0A852TE66-F1
#
_entry.id   AF-A0A852TE66-F1
#
_cell.length_a   1.000
_cell.length_b   1.000
_cell.length_c   1.000
_cell.angle_alpha   90.00
_cell.angle_beta   90.00
_cell.angle_gamma   90.00
#
_symmetry.space_group_name_H-M   'P 1'
#
loop_
_entity.id
_entity.type
_entity.pdbx_description
1 polymer ?
#
loop_
_entity_poly.entity_id
_entity_poly.type
_entity_poly.pdbx_seq_one_letter_code
_entity_poly.pdbx_strand_id
1 'polypeptide(L)'
;MTTSTDSPFSDKLMLYHIGFLFKAAQNYHGAGLTSSMRTDLVTAYEGTILKSLMITKKWFDLMIQNKWLEQPPLAPNGEEIAEQK
;
A
#
# COMPACT_ATOMS: atom_id res chain seq x y z
N MET A 1 -19.46 9.46 -30.33
CA MET A 1 -19.44 9.20 -28.87
C MET A 1 -19.54 7.69 -28.70
N THR A 2 -18.52 7.04 -28.13
CA THR A 2 -18.59 5.59 -27.87
C THR A 2 -19.51 5.38 -26.67
N THR A 3 -20.50 4.48 -26.79
CA THR A 3 -21.49 4.16 -25.76
C THR A 3 -21.03 3.04 -24.81
N SER A 4 -19.75 2.69 -24.82
CA SER A 4 -19.23 1.59 -24.00
C SER A 4 -19.27 1.97 -22.52
N THR A 5 -19.83 1.08 -21.71
CA THR A 5 -19.79 1.14 -20.24
C THR A 5 -18.61 0.39 -19.66
N ASP A 6 -17.87 -0.35 -20.48
CA ASP A 6 -16.74 -1.14 -20.04
C ASP A 6 -15.55 -0.24 -19.69
N SER A 7 -14.89 -0.53 -18.57
CA SER A 7 -13.68 0.20 -18.17
C SER A 7 -12.61 0.04 -19.25
N PRO A 8 -11.97 1.14 -19.70
CA PRO A 8 -10.89 1.07 -20.68
C PRO A 8 -9.59 0.48 -20.09
N PHE A 9 -9.50 0.31 -18.76
CA PHE A 9 -8.35 -0.25 -18.07
C PHE A 9 -8.73 -1.47 -17.24
N SER A 10 -7.78 -2.39 -17.09
CA SER A 10 -7.98 -3.57 -16.26
C SER A 10 -8.01 -3.24 -14.77
N ASP A 11 -8.76 -4.03 -14.01
CA ASP A 11 -8.83 -3.91 -12.55
C ASP A 11 -7.45 -4.03 -11.90
N LYS A 12 -6.57 -4.90 -12.44
CA LYS A 12 -5.18 -5.05 -11.98
C LYS A 12 -4.42 -3.73 -12.09
N LEU A 13 -4.50 -3.06 -13.25
CA LEU A 13 -3.79 -1.80 -13.49
C LEU A 13 -4.34 -0.68 -12.61
N MET A 14 -5.67 -0.60 -12.50
CA MET A 14 -6.36 0.39 -11.67
C MET A 14 -6.01 0.23 -10.19
N LEU A 15 -6.07 -0.99 -9.67
CA LEU A 15 -5.69 -1.27 -8.28
C LEU A 15 -4.19 -1.00 -8.05
N TYR A 16 -3.30 -1.34 -8.99
CA TYR A 16 -1.89 -0.95 -8.87
C TYR A 16 -1.71 0.56 -8.67
N HIS A 17 -2.43 1.39 -9.43
CA HIS A 17 -2.39 2.84 -9.29
C HIS A 17 -2.97 3.32 -7.97
N ILE A 18 -4.05 2.70 -7.49
CA ILE A 18 -4.62 3.00 -6.17
C ILE A 18 -3.55 2.77 -5.09
N GLY A 19 -2.88 1.62 -5.10
CA GLY A 19 -1.81 1.31 -4.15
C GLY A 19 -0.65 2.32 -4.22
N PHE A 20 -0.24 2.70 -5.43
CA PHE A 20 0.78 3.72 -5.66
C PHE A 20 0.40 5.08 -5.06
N LEU A 21 -0.83 5.55 -5.32
CA LEU A 21 -1.33 6.83 -4.81
C LEU A 21 -1.44 6.83 -3.29
N PHE A 22 -1.93 5.75 -2.67
CA PHE A 22 -1.98 5.63 -1.22
C PHE A 22 -0.59 5.66 -0.59
N LYS A 23 0.39 4.98 -1.18
CA LYS A 23 1.78 5.03 -0.72
C LYS A 23 2.36 6.45 -0.82
N ALA A 24 2.09 7.16 -1.92
CA ALA A 24 2.50 8.55 -2.08
C ALA A 24 1.86 9.46 -1.02
N ALA A 25 0.55 9.33 -0.79
CA ALA A 25 -0.17 10.07 0.25
C ALA A 25 0.39 9.80 1.65
N GLN A 26 0.71 8.55 1.98
CA GLN A 26 1.34 8.20 3.26
C GLN A 26 2.70 8.87 3.45
N ASN A 27 3.52 8.96 2.40
CA ASN A 27 4.79 9.69 2.47
C ASN A 27 4.58 11.19 2.76
N TYR A 28 3.61 11.82 2.08
CA TYR A 28 3.30 13.24 2.32
C TYR A 28 2.76 13.48 3.73
N HIS A 29 1.83 12.66 4.20
CA HIS A 29 1.30 12.77 5.56
C HIS A 29 2.37 12.49 6.62
N GLY A 30 3.25 11.51 6.38
CA GLY A 30 4.39 11.22 7.26
C GLY A 30 5.35 12.41 7.34
N ALA A 31 5.69 13.03 6.21
CA ALA A 31 6.51 14.24 6.20
C ALA A 31 5.82 15.44 6.89
N GLY A 32 4.51 15.59 6.69
CA GLY A 32 3.70 16.62 7.36
C GLY A 32 3.64 16.41 8.88
N LEU A 33 3.49 15.16 9.32
CA LEU A 33 3.49 14.78 10.73
C LEU A 33 4.82 15.12 11.41
N THR A 34 5.94 14.72 10.81
CA THR A 34 7.28 14.90 11.41
C THR A 34 7.74 16.35 11.41
N SER A 35 7.27 17.18 10.47
CA SER A 35 7.60 18.60 10.39
C SER A 35 6.68 19.51 11.23
N SER A 36 5.52 19.01 11.66
CA SER A 36 4.54 19.82 12.40
C SER A 36 4.88 19.94 13.88
N MET A 37 5.06 21.17 14.36
CA MET A 37 5.14 21.47 15.81
C MET A 37 3.76 21.69 16.46
N ARG A 38 2.72 21.82 15.64
CA ARG A 38 1.34 22.06 16.07
C ARG A 38 0.63 20.76 16.40
N THR A 39 0.23 20.58 17.65
CA THR A 39 -0.39 19.33 18.14
C THR A 39 -1.68 18.97 17.42
N ASP A 40 -2.51 19.96 17.05
CA ASP A 40 -3.75 19.71 16.30
C ASP A 40 -3.48 19.11 14.90
N LEU A 41 -2.42 19.59 14.23
CA LEU A 41 -2.00 19.05 12.93
C LEU A 41 -1.39 17.66 13.08
N VAL A 42 -0.55 17.45 14.10
CA VAL A 42 0.02 16.13 14.43
C VAL A 42 -1.09 15.09 14.58
N THR A 43 -2.10 15.37 15.43
CA THR A 43 -3.24 14.47 15.64
C THR A 43 -4.05 14.24 14.35
N ALA A 44 -4.24 15.26 13.52
CA ALA A 44 -4.92 15.13 12.24
C ALA A 44 -4.17 14.21 11.25
N TYR A 45 -2.83 14.35 11.17
CA TYR A 45 -2.00 13.48 10.34
C TYR A 45 -2.02 12.05 10.85
N GLU A 46 -1.85 11.82 12.16
CA GLU A 46 -1.92 10.48 12.76
C GLU A 46 -3.25 9.79 12.45
N GLY A 47 -4.37 10.48 12.66
CA GLY A 47 -5.70 9.94 12.34
C GLY A 47 -5.87 9.59 10.86
N THR A 48 -5.28 10.39 9.96
CA THR A 48 -5.33 10.13 8.52
C THR A 48 -4.43 8.96 8.12
N ILE A 49 -3.23 8.87 8.70
CA ILE A 49 -2.28 7.77 8.47
C ILE A 49 -2.91 6.44 8.91
N LEU A 50 -3.54 6.39 10.08
CA LEU A 50 -4.22 5.18 10.58
C LEU A 50 -5.35 4.73 9.63
N LYS A 51 -6.18 5.65 9.15
CA LYS A 51 -7.23 5.33 8.16
C LYS A 51 -6.62 4.82 6.85
N SER A 52 -5.56 5.46 6.37
CA SER A 52 -4.85 5.03 5.16
C SER A 52 -4.28 3.62 5.30
N LEU A 53 -3.72 3.26 6.46
CA LEU A 53 -3.20 1.91 6.70
C LEU A 53 -4.29 0.84 6.56
N MET A 54 -5.51 1.10 7.06
CA MET A 54 -6.64 0.18 6.92
C MET A 54 -7.05 -0.01 5.45
N ILE A 55 -6.98 1.06 4.64
CA ILE A 55 -7.29 0.97 3.20
C ILE A 55 -6.17 0.23 2.45
N THR A 56 -4.91 0.55 2.73
CA THR A 56 -3.75 -0.13 2.12
C THR A 56 -3.75 -1.62 2.47
N LYS A 57 -4.17 -2.02 3.67
CA LYS A 57 -4.34 -3.43 4.03
C LYS A 57 -5.37 -4.13 3.14
N LYS A 58 -6.56 -3.52 2.96
CA LYS A 58 -7.61 -4.08 2.08
C LYS A 58 -7.13 -4.19 0.63
N TRP A 59 -6.41 -3.18 0.16
CA TRP A 59 -5.77 -3.21 -1.14
C TRP A 59 -4.79 -4.38 -1.25
N PHE A 60 -3.91 -4.56 -0.27
CA PHE A 60 -2.94 -5.64 -0.24
C PHE A 60 -3.61 -7.03 -0.23
N ASP A 61 -4.64 -7.22 0.61
CA ASP A 61 -5.42 -8.46 0.66
C ASP A 61 -6.04 -8.79 -0.71
N LEU A 62 -6.65 -7.80 -1.38
CA LEU A 62 -7.23 -7.96 -2.73
C LEU A 62 -6.17 -8.34 -3.76
N MET A 63 -5.00 -7.70 -3.71
CA MET A 63 -3.92 -7.97 -4.65
C MET A 63 -3.33 -9.38 -4.46
N ILE A 64 -3.23 -9.87 -3.22
CA ILE A 64 -2.83 -11.25 -2.93
C ILE A 64 -3.88 -12.24 -3.43
N GLN A 65 -5.16 -12.00 -3.12
CA GLN A 65 -6.26 -12.89 -3.53
C GLN A 65 -6.29 -13.09 -5.05
N ASN A 66 -6.00 -12.03 -5.82
CA ASN A 66 -5.94 -12.08 -7.27
C ASN A 66 -4.56 -12.49 -7.84
N LYS A 67 -3.58 -12.81 -6.99
CA LYS A 67 -2.19 -13.14 -7.38
C LYS A 67 -1.56 -12.05 -8.26
N TRP A 68 -1.81 -10.79 -7.92
CA TRP A 68 -1.33 -9.62 -8.67
C TRP A 68 -0.06 -8.99 -8.11
N LEU A 69 0.35 -9.38 -6.90
CA LEU A 69 1.64 -9.01 -6.32
C LEU A 69 2.67 -10.13 -6.50
N GLU A 70 3.90 -9.72 -6.76
CA GLU A 70 5.05 -10.62 -6.70
C GLU A 70 5.43 -10.89 -5.25
N GLN A 71 5.89 -12.11 -4.98
CA GLN A 71 6.52 -12.44 -3.72
C GLN A 71 7.95 -11.90 -3.74
N PRO A 72 8.34 -10.99 -2.83
CA PRO A 72 9.72 -10.55 -2.73
C PRO A 72 10.61 -11.74 -2.33
N PRO A 73 11.92 -11.69 -2.66
CA PRO A 73 12.84 -12.73 -2.22
C PRO A 73 12.78 -12.89 -0.70
N LEU A 74 12.60 -14.12 -0.24
CA LEU A 74 12.60 -14.45 1.18
C LEU A 74 14.04 -14.52 1.68
N ALA A 75 14.25 -14.07 2.92
CA ALA A 75 15.52 -14.32 3.59
C ALA A 75 15.74 -15.85 3.70
N PRO A 76 16.97 -16.35 3.48
CA PRO A 76 17.27 -17.75 3.67
C PRO A 76 16.91 -18.21 5.09
N ASN A 77 16.29 -19.38 5.23
CA ASN A 77 15.99 -19.94 6.54
C ASN A 77 17.30 -20.36 7.21
N GLY A 78 17.64 -19.72 8.34
CA GLY A 78 18.86 -20.02 9.09
C GLY A 78 18.91 -21.46 9.60
N GLU A 79 17.75 -22.08 9.83
CA GLU A 79 17.62 -23.48 10.24
C GLU A 79 17.93 -24.43 9.07
N GLU A 80 17.40 -24.17 7.86
CA GLU A 80 17.73 -24.97 6.66
C GLU A 80 19.21 -24.89 6.31
N ILE A 81 19.86 -23.74 6.52
CA ILE A 81 21.30 -23.58 6.28
C ILE A 81 22.13 -24.33 7.33
N ALA A 82 21.66 -24.40 8.57
CA ALA A 82 22.34 -25.12 9.65
C ALA A 82 22.24 -26.64 9.49
N GLU A 83 21.13 -27.15 8.96
CA GLU A 83 20.92 -28.58 8.67
C GLU A 83 21.66 -29.07 7.41
N GLN A 84 22.00 -28.18 6.48
CA GLN A 84 22.78 -28.50 5.28
C GLN A 84 24.31 -28.51 5.51
N LYS A 85 24.77 -28.33 6.75
CA LYS A 85 26.18 -28.25 7.13
C LYS A 85 26.63 -29.50 7.90
#